data_AF-A0A973X9H8-F1
#
_entry.id   AF-A0A973X9H8-F1
#
_cell.length_a   1.000
_cell.length_b   1.000
_cell.length_c   1.000
_cell.angle_alpha   90.00
_cell.angle_beta   90.00
_cell.angle_gamma   90.00
#
_symmetry.space_group_name_H-M   'P 1'
#
loop_
_entity.id
_entity.type
_entity.pdbx_description
1 polymer ?
#
loop_
_entity_poly.entity_id
_entity_poly.type
_entity_poly.pdbx_seq_one_letter_code
_entity_poly.pdbx_strand_id
1 'polypeptide(L)'
;YPEFVNAQQTLYLQRNRTLDEDMAANSQSLAMAREELGMTEALLKDGDVSQLEALRARRQVTELEARIAATRNKYRQDASAEAAKIEEDLASVNSKLAERRDVLEHTQLTAPVAGVIKSLRITTMGGVLRGGDELMQIAPADEDPIIEAKVNPSDVGQLSVGLPVSVKVDAFDYSVYGMLSGKLVYISPDTLSEQSQNGQTQTFYRVKVQLPRQQPQNPKAQDIVVRPGMTVSIDIRTGTRSVLQYIAKPVFKAFGGALIER
;
A
#
# COMPACT_ATOMS: atom_id res chain seq x y z
N TYR A 1 2.32 -8.28 29.90
CA TYR A 1 1.35 -7.92 30.95
C TYR A 1 1.13 -9.09 31.90
N PRO A 2 2.09 -9.40 32.78
CA PRO A 2 2.05 -10.59 33.64
C PRO A 2 0.91 -10.54 34.68
N GLU A 3 0.60 -9.37 35.24
CA GLU A 3 -0.51 -9.21 36.20
C GLU A 3 -1.88 -9.51 35.58
N PHE A 4 -2.13 -9.00 34.37
CA PHE A 4 -3.37 -9.27 33.64
C PHE A 4 -3.55 -10.77 33.35
N VAL A 5 -2.49 -11.44 32.88
CA VAL A 5 -2.52 -12.89 32.60
C VAL A 5 -2.79 -13.68 33.87
N ASN A 6 -2.16 -13.31 34.99
CA ASN A 6 -2.38 -13.99 36.27
C ASN A 6 -3.81 -13.79 36.79
N ALA A 7 -4.36 -12.58 36.68
CA ALA A 7 -5.75 -12.30 37.05
C ALA A 7 -6.74 -13.14 36.23
N GLN A 8 -6.52 -13.24 34.91
CA GLN A 8 -7.36 -14.05 34.01
C GLN A 8 -7.24 -15.55 34.32
N GLN A 9 -6.03 -16.05 34.59
CA GLN A 9 -5.82 -17.45 34.99
C GLN A 9 -6.49 -17.77 36.32
N THR A 10 -6.40 -16.86 37.30
CA THR A 10 -7.05 -17.04 38.60
C THR A 10 -8.57 -17.09 38.46
N LEU A 11 -9.15 -16.18 37.67
CA LEU A 11 -10.59 -16.18 37.37
C LEU A 11 -11.04 -17.46 36.68
N TYR A 12 -10.27 -17.94 35.69
CA TYR A 12 -10.51 -19.20 35.00
C TYR A 12 -10.53 -20.38 35.97
N LEU A 13 -9.50 -20.51 36.83
CA LEU A 13 -9.40 -21.58 37.81
C LEU A 13 -10.56 -21.55 38.81
N GLN A 14 -10.93 -20.37 39.30
CA GLN A 14 -12.06 -20.20 40.21
C GLN A 14 -13.36 -20.67 39.56
N ARG A 15 -13.61 -20.28 38.30
CA ARG A 15 -14.82 -20.67 37.57
C ARG A 15 -14.89 -22.16 37.26
N ASN A 16 -13.77 -22.74 36.87
CA ASN A 16 -13.73 -24.17 36.59
C ASN A 16 -14.01 -24.96 37.88
N ARG A 17 -13.42 -24.53 38.99
CA ARG A 17 -13.70 -25.11 40.31
C ARG A 17 -15.18 -25.00 40.69
N THR A 18 -15.81 -23.84 40.54
CA THR A 18 -17.25 -23.69 40.85
C THR A 18 -18.12 -24.54 39.94
N LEU A 19 -17.77 -24.67 38.66
CA LEU A 19 -18.48 -25.54 37.73
C LEU A 19 -18.34 -27.02 38.14
N ASP A 20 -17.13 -27.45 38.49
CA ASP A 20 -16.85 -28.82 38.92
C ASP A 20 -17.60 -29.16 40.22
N GLU A 21 -17.63 -28.23 41.19
CA GLU A 21 -18.38 -28.37 42.44
C GLU A 21 -19.89 -28.48 42.18
N ASP A 22 -20.47 -27.61 41.34
CA ASP A 22 -21.88 -27.65 40.97
C ASP A 22 -22.25 -28.92 40.20
N MET A 23 -21.38 -29.35 39.27
CA MET A 23 -21.58 -30.57 38.48
C MET A 23 -21.50 -31.81 39.36
N ALA A 24 -20.54 -31.87 40.30
CA ALA A 24 -20.41 -32.95 41.25
C ALA A 24 -21.68 -33.07 42.12
N ALA A 25 -22.14 -31.97 42.72
CA ALA A 25 -23.33 -31.94 43.56
C ALA A 25 -24.60 -32.39 42.82
N ASN A 26 -24.81 -31.89 41.59
CA ASN A 26 -25.95 -32.28 40.77
C ASN A 26 -25.86 -33.74 40.30
N SER A 27 -24.66 -34.22 39.95
CA SER A 27 -24.45 -35.61 39.52
C SER A 27 -24.68 -36.62 40.65
N GLN A 28 -24.27 -36.28 41.87
CA GLN A 28 -24.54 -37.09 43.06
C GLN A 28 -26.04 -37.14 43.35
N SER A 29 -26.72 -36.00 43.27
CA SER A 29 -28.18 -35.92 43.45
C SER A 29 -28.92 -36.75 42.39
N LEU A 30 -28.45 -36.71 41.13
CA LEU A 30 -29.00 -37.52 40.04
C LEU A 30 -28.78 -39.01 40.26
N ALA A 31 -27.61 -39.41 40.76
CA ALA A 31 -27.30 -40.80 41.08
C ALA A 31 -28.26 -41.34 42.14
N MET A 32 -28.48 -40.59 43.23
CA MET A 32 -29.45 -40.95 44.28
C MET A 32 -30.88 -41.04 43.72
N ALA A 33 -31.31 -40.07 42.92
CA ALA A 33 -32.65 -40.07 42.32
C ALA A 33 -32.85 -41.23 41.32
N ARG A 34 -31.80 -41.65 40.60
CA ARG A 34 -31.85 -42.82 39.71
C ARG A 34 -31.92 -44.12 40.49
N GLU A 35 -31.22 -44.21 41.62
CA GLU A 35 -31.30 -45.36 42.52
C GLU A 35 -32.73 -45.49 43.11
N GLU A 36 -33.29 -44.37 43.59
CA GLU A 36 -34.68 -44.30 44.06
C GLU A 36 -35.67 -44.68 42.95
N LEU A 37 -35.49 -44.17 41.73
CA LEU A 37 -36.31 -44.58 40.58
C LEU A 37 -36.20 -46.09 40.32
N GLY A 38 -34.99 -46.65 40.35
CA GLY A 38 -34.79 -48.09 40.15
C GLY A 38 -35.50 -48.95 41.20
N MET A 39 -35.45 -48.53 42.48
CA MET A 39 -36.16 -49.20 43.57
C MET A 39 -37.68 -49.08 43.43
N THR A 40 -38.19 -47.87 43.14
CA THR A 40 -39.64 -47.67 42.95
C THR A 40 -40.19 -48.40 41.73
N GLU A 41 -39.43 -48.49 40.63
CA GLU A 41 -39.80 -49.27 39.45
C GLU A 41 -39.80 -50.78 39.72
N ALA A 42 -38.90 -51.28 40.56
CA ALA A 42 -38.91 -52.68 41.00
C ALA A 42 -40.15 -52.99 41.84
N LEU A 43 -40.42 -52.19 42.87
CA LEU A 43 -41.60 -52.33 43.74
C LEU A 43 -42.92 -52.19 42.95
N LEU A 44 -42.96 -51.36 41.91
CA LEU A 44 -44.15 -51.20 41.06
C LEU A 44 -44.49 -52.48 40.31
N LYS A 45 -43.48 -53.25 39.89
CA LYS A 45 -43.68 -54.55 39.22
C LYS A 45 -44.26 -55.59 40.16
N ASP A 46 -43.87 -55.54 41.44
CA ASP A 46 -44.37 -56.44 42.48
C ASP A 46 -45.75 -56.00 43.01
N GLY A 47 -46.20 -54.79 42.67
CA GLY A 47 -47.50 -54.23 43.03
C GLY A 47 -47.51 -53.45 44.36
N ASP A 48 -46.34 -53.25 44.96
CA ASP A 48 -46.17 -52.69 46.31
C ASP A 48 -46.21 -51.15 46.35
N VAL A 49 -46.14 -50.48 45.19
CA VAL A 49 -46.19 -49.01 45.08
C VAL A 49 -47.10 -48.56 43.94
N SER A 50 -47.56 -47.30 44.00
CA SER A 50 -48.42 -46.71 42.98
C SER A 50 -47.64 -46.27 41.74
N GLN A 51 -48.25 -46.38 40.55
CA GLN A 51 -47.70 -45.82 39.31
C GLN A 51 -47.42 -44.30 39.41
N LEU A 52 -48.16 -43.58 40.26
CA LEU A 52 -47.93 -42.16 40.53
C LEU A 52 -46.59 -41.89 41.22
N GLU A 53 -46.13 -42.80 42.08
CA GLU A 53 -44.85 -42.65 42.80
C GLU A 53 -43.68 -42.86 41.86
N ALA A 54 -43.71 -43.91 41.03
CA ALA A 54 -42.71 -44.13 39.99
C ALA A 54 -42.64 -42.95 38.99
N LEU A 55 -43.80 -42.36 38.62
CA LEU A 55 -43.85 -41.16 37.79
C LEU A 55 -43.23 -39.93 38.47
N ARG A 56 -43.38 -39.78 39.80
CA ARG A 56 -42.73 -38.69 40.56
C ARG A 56 -41.21 -38.86 40.58
N ALA A 57 -40.72 -40.06 40.90
CA ALA A 57 -39.28 -40.36 40.88
C ALA A 57 -38.67 -40.13 39.48
N ARG A 58 -39.38 -40.55 38.42
CA ARG A 58 -38.93 -40.33 37.03
C ARG A 58 -38.88 -38.86 36.66
N ARG A 59 -39.85 -38.06 37.13
CA ARG A 59 -39.85 -36.60 36.94
C ARG A 59 -38.64 -35.96 37.63
N GLN A 60 -38.33 -36.38 38.85
CA GLN A 60 -37.17 -35.88 39.60
C GLN A 60 -35.84 -36.18 38.90
N VAL A 61 -35.68 -37.40 38.36
CA VAL A 61 -34.52 -37.74 37.52
C VAL A 61 -34.43 -36.82 36.30
N THR A 62 -35.55 -36.63 35.59
CA THR A 62 -35.60 -35.77 34.40
C THR A 62 -35.28 -34.30 34.72
N GLU A 63 -35.76 -33.80 35.86
CA GLU A 63 -35.49 -32.44 36.33
C GLU A 63 -34.01 -32.24 36.67
N LEU A 64 -33.37 -33.21 37.32
CA LEU A 64 -31.94 -33.17 37.63
C LEU A 64 -31.08 -33.27 36.36
N GLU A 65 -31.45 -34.09 35.39
CA GLU A 65 -30.79 -34.14 34.08
C GLU A 65 -30.89 -32.80 33.34
N ALA A 66 -32.07 -32.19 33.34
CA ALA A 66 -32.29 -30.87 32.76
C ALA A 66 -31.47 -29.79 33.49
N ARG A 67 -31.36 -29.87 34.82
CA ARG A 67 -30.55 -28.95 35.63
C ARG A 67 -29.06 -29.06 35.29
N ILE A 68 -28.52 -30.27 35.16
CA ILE A 68 -27.12 -30.49 34.73
C ILE A 68 -26.89 -29.88 33.34
N ALA A 69 -27.80 -30.14 32.39
CA ALA A 69 -27.69 -29.58 31.05
C ALA A 69 -27.76 -28.05 31.06
N ALA A 70 -28.65 -27.46 31.87
CA ALA A 70 -28.79 -26.02 32.02
C ALA A 70 -27.52 -25.37 32.60
N THR A 71 -26.93 -25.95 33.65
CA THR A 71 -25.66 -25.48 34.24
C THR A 71 -24.55 -25.48 33.21
N ARG A 72 -24.41 -26.57 32.44
CA ARG A 72 -23.39 -26.69 31.39
C ARG A 72 -23.59 -25.67 30.27
N ASN A 73 -24.82 -25.47 29.83
CA ASN A 73 -25.14 -24.53 28.77
C ASN A 73 -24.91 -23.08 29.23
N LYS A 74 -25.31 -22.76 30.47
CA LYS A 74 -25.07 -21.44 31.07
C LYS A 74 -23.58 -21.12 31.13
N TYR A 75 -22.75 -22.05 31.62
CA TYR A 75 -21.30 -21.85 31.64
C TYR A 75 -20.73 -21.60 30.24
N ARG A 76 -21.15 -22.37 29.23
CA ARG A 76 -20.71 -22.17 27.84
C ARG A 76 -21.13 -20.82 27.28
N GLN A 77 -22.35 -20.39 27.57
CA GLN A 77 -22.87 -19.09 27.14
C GLN A 77 -22.09 -17.94 27.77
N ASP A 78 -21.89 -17.99 29.10
CA ASP A 78 -21.16 -16.97 29.85
C ASP A 78 -19.70 -16.89 29.39
N ALA A 79 -19.04 -18.05 29.21
CA ALA A 79 -17.67 -18.12 28.71
C ALA A 79 -17.54 -17.56 27.28
N SER A 80 -18.50 -17.85 26.40
CA SER A 80 -18.50 -17.35 25.02
C SER A 80 -18.73 -15.84 24.96
N ALA A 81 -19.64 -15.32 25.78
CA ALA A 81 -19.92 -13.89 25.87
C ALA A 81 -18.72 -13.10 26.38
N GLU A 82 -18.00 -13.65 27.36
CA GLU A 82 -16.79 -13.02 27.88
C GLU A 82 -15.63 -13.09 26.89
N ALA A 83 -15.44 -14.23 26.21
CA ALA A 83 -14.43 -14.35 25.16
C ALA A 83 -14.65 -13.30 24.06
N ALA A 84 -15.89 -13.15 23.59
CA ALA A 84 -16.24 -12.14 22.59
C ALA A 84 -15.94 -10.72 23.06
N LYS A 85 -16.22 -10.40 24.33
CA LYS A 85 -15.90 -9.09 24.92
C LYS A 85 -14.40 -8.84 25.00
N ILE A 86 -13.62 -9.83 25.45
CA ILE A 86 -12.16 -9.72 25.52
C ILE A 86 -11.55 -9.57 24.12
N GLU A 87 -12.08 -10.27 23.12
CA GLU A 87 -11.66 -10.14 21.72
C GLU A 87 -11.94 -8.73 21.18
N GLU A 88 -13.11 -8.16 21.49
CA GLU A 88 -13.47 -6.78 21.12
C GLU A 88 -12.52 -5.77 21.78
N ASP A 89 -12.28 -5.89 23.08
CA ASP A 89 -11.36 -5.03 23.83
C ASP A 89 -9.93 -5.14 23.27
N LEU A 90 -9.48 -6.36 22.95
CA LEU A 90 -8.16 -6.61 22.37
C LEU A 90 -8.03 -5.99 20.98
N ALA A 91 -9.04 -6.11 20.12
CA ALA A 91 -9.06 -5.48 18.80
C ALA A 91 -8.99 -3.94 18.90
N SER A 92 -9.73 -3.36 19.84
CA SER A 92 -9.72 -1.92 20.13
C SER A 92 -8.34 -1.44 20.60
N VAL A 93 -7.73 -2.16 21.55
CA VAL A 93 -6.40 -1.83 22.07
C VAL A 93 -5.32 -1.97 20.99
N ASN A 94 -5.38 -3.02 20.17
CA ASN A 94 -4.44 -3.20 19.06
C ASN A 94 -4.55 -2.10 18.01
N SER A 95 -5.77 -1.66 17.69
CA SER A 95 -5.99 -0.55 16.75
C SER A 95 -5.39 0.75 17.29
N LYS A 96 -5.62 1.05 18.58
CA LYS A 96 -4.98 2.19 19.26
C LYS A 96 -3.46 2.05 19.29
N LEU A 97 -2.94 0.85 19.52
CA LEU A 97 -1.49 0.61 19.54
C LEU A 97 -0.86 0.87 18.18
N ALA A 98 -1.50 0.43 17.09
CA ALA A 98 -1.07 0.69 15.72
C ALA A 98 -1.07 2.20 15.44
N GLU A 99 -2.17 2.91 15.74
CA GLU A 99 -2.26 4.37 15.58
C GLU A 99 -1.13 5.10 16.34
N ARG A 100 -0.85 4.70 17.58
CA ARG A 100 0.21 5.32 18.39
C ARG A 100 1.62 4.99 17.87
N ARG A 101 1.82 3.79 17.32
CA ARG A 101 3.09 3.41 16.68
C ARG A 101 3.31 4.23 15.42
N ASP A 102 2.30 4.39 14.57
CA ASP A 102 2.40 5.23 13.38
C ASP A 102 2.74 6.67 13.74
N VAL A 103 2.11 7.24 14.77
CA VAL A 103 2.45 8.59 15.25
C VAL A 103 3.90 8.65 15.73
N LEU A 104 4.36 7.65 16.49
CA LEU A 104 5.73 7.57 16.99
C LEU A 104 6.75 7.47 15.84
N GLU A 105 6.50 6.62 14.85
CA GLU A 105 7.38 6.48 13.68
C GLU A 105 7.48 7.79 12.89
N HIS A 106 6.36 8.51 12.73
CA HIS A 106 6.35 9.81 12.07
C HIS A 106 6.95 10.97 12.90
N THR A 107 7.38 10.74 14.14
CA THR A 107 8.19 11.73 14.88
C THR A 107 9.62 11.82 14.37
N GLN A 108 10.12 10.75 13.74
CA GLN A 108 11.43 10.72 13.11
C GLN A 108 11.28 10.77 11.59
N LEU A 109 11.43 11.96 11.02
CA LEU A 109 11.37 12.14 9.58
C LEU A 109 12.69 11.74 8.93
N THR A 110 12.63 10.80 7.99
CA THR A 110 13.76 10.34 7.20
C THR A 110 13.53 10.67 5.72
N ALA A 111 14.61 10.78 4.95
CA ALA A 111 14.50 11.01 3.51
C ALA A 111 14.02 9.74 2.80
N PRO A 112 12.93 9.78 2.01
CA PRO A 112 12.43 8.60 1.29
C PRO A 112 13.34 8.18 0.13
N VAL A 113 14.19 9.10 -0.34
CA VAL A 113 15.13 8.88 -1.45
C VAL A 113 16.47 9.53 -1.14
N ALA A 114 17.54 8.92 -1.65
CA ALA A 114 18.86 9.55 -1.63
C ALA A 114 18.83 10.81 -2.51
N GLY A 115 19.34 11.93 -1.99
CA GLY A 115 19.22 13.21 -2.66
C GLY A 115 19.90 14.36 -1.94
N VAL A 116 19.82 15.53 -2.55
CA VAL A 116 20.33 16.79 -2.01
C VAL A 116 19.14 17.63 -1.53
N ILE A 117 19.23 18.18 -0.32
CA ILE A 117 18.20 19.07 0.22
C ILE A 117 18.24 20.40 -0.54
N LYS A 118 17.18 20.73 -1.26
CA LYS A 118 17.03 21.97 -2.02
C LYS A 118 16.59 23.14 -1.13
N SER A 119 15.66 22.88 -0.23
CA SER A 119 15.13 23.88 0.70
C SER A 119 14.65 23.22 1.99
N LEU A 120 14.89 23.87 3.11
CA LEU A 120 14.44 23.47 4.45
C LEU A 120 13.65 24.64 5.05
N ARG A 121 12.36 24.43 5.33
CA ARG A 121 11.47 25.51 5.80
C ARG A 121 11.64 25.83 7.28
N ILE A 122 12.01 24.83 8.08
CA ILE A 122 12.17 24.98 9.53
C ILE A 122 13.53 24.45 9.95
N THR A 123 14.30 25.31 10.62
CA THR A 123 15.66 25.03 11.10
C THR A 123 15.80 25.23 12.61
N THR A 124 14.77 25.76 13.25
CA THR A 124 14.81 26.17 14.66
C THR A 124 14.41 25.04 15.60
N MET A 125 15.19 24.83 16.66
CA MET A 125 14.82 23.92 17.74
C MET A 125 13.58 24.45 18.46
N GLY A 126 12.56 23.60 18.66
CA GLY A 126 11.27 24.00 19.24
C GLY A 126 10.27 24.59 18.23
N GLY A 127 10.60 24.61 16.93
CA GLY A 127 9.64 24.91 15.87
C GLY A 127 8.50 23.89 15.84
N VAL A 128 7.26 24.36 15.61
CA VAL A 128 6.06 23.52 15.56
C VAL A 128 5.68 23.29 14.10
N LEU A 129 5.47 22.02 13.74
CA LEU A 129 4.96 21.59 12.42
C LEU A 129 3.56 21.03 12.56
N ARG A 130 2.67 21.35 11.61
CA ARG A 130 1.35 20.72 11.51
C ARG A 130 1.37 19.63 10.45
N GLY A 131 0.40 18.71 10.56
CA GLY A 131 0.18 17.71 9.51
C GLY A 131 -0.13 18.39 8.17
N GLY A 132 0.67 18.10 7.15
CA GLY A 132 0.57 18.69 5.81
C GLY A 132 1.51 19.87 5.53
N ASP A 133 2.21 20.39 6.55
CA ASP A 133 3.22 21.42 6.31
C ASP A 133 4.43 20.83 5.58
N GLU A 134 4.95 21.58 4.61
CA GLU A 134 6.17 21.22 3.89
C GLU A 134 7.40 21.48 4.77
N LEU A 135 8.11 20.42 5.17
CA LEU A 135 9.36 20.57 5.92
C LEU A 135 10.56 20.81 5.01
N MET A 136 10.74 19.95 4.00
CA MET A 136 11.93 19.96 3.14
C MET A 136 11.61 19.53 1.70
N GLN A 137 12.37 20.07 0.75
CA GLN A 137 12.40 19.59 -0.64
C GLN A 137 13.70 18.85 -0.88
N ILE A 138 13.60 17.63 -1.41
CA ILE A 138 14.74 16.78 -1.74
C ILE A 138 14.79 16.60 -3.25
N ALA A 139 15.96 16.88 -3.84
CA ALA A 139 16.25 16.56 -5.23
C ALA A 139 16.97 15.20 -5.29
N PRO A 140 16.39 14.16 -5.93
CA PRO A 140 17.00 12.83 -6.01
C PRO A 140 18.40 12.85 -6.63
N ALA A 141 19.33 12.09 -6.07
CA ALA A 141 20.73 12.04 -6.51
C ALA A 141 21.02 10.87 -7.47
N ASP A 142 20.14 9.87 -7.59
CA ASP A 142 20.42 8.58 -8.27
C ASP A 142 19.62 8.31 -9.55
N GLU A 143 18.82 9.27 -10.02
CA GLU A 143 18.10 9.11 -11.29
C GLU A 143 18.93 9.60 -12.49
N ASP A 144 18.76 8.95 -13.64
CA ASP A 144 19.26 9.48 -14.91
C ASP A 144 18.56 10.82 -15.17
N PRO A 145 19.30 11.90 -15.47
CA PRO A 145 18.68 13.19 -15.76
C PRO A 145 17.74 13.07 -16.96
N ILE A 146 16.50 13.51 -16.76
CA ILE A 146 15.50 13.60 -17.81
C ILE A 146 15.45 15.06 -18.28
N ILE A 147 15.68 15.26 -19.56
CA ILE A 147 15.59 16.54 -20.21
C ILE A 147 14.20 16.70 -20.81
N GLU A 148 13.52 17.78 -20.43
CA GLU A 148 12.26 18.19 -21.03
C GLU A 148 12.54 19.24 -22.11
N ALA A 149 12.05 18.99 -23.33
CA ALA A 149 12.20 19.91 -24.45
C ALA A 149 10.87 20.15 -25.15
N LYS A 150 10.78 21.32 -25.79
CA LYS A 150 9.61 21.76 -26.55
C LYS A 150 9.90 21.59 -28.04
N VAL A 151 9.00 20.93 -28.76
CA VAL A 151 9.11 20.68 -30.20
C VAL A 151 7.97 21.36 -30.92
N ASN A 152 8.25 21.96 -32.08
CA ASN A 152 7.23 22.58 -32.91
C ASN A 152 6.25 21.52 -33.47
N PRO A 153 4.94 21.82 -33.54
CA PRO A 153 3.96 20.90 -34.12
C PRO A 153 4.26 20.45 -35.55
N SER A 154 4.99 21.26 -36.33
CA SER A 154 5.44 20.90 -37.68
C SER A 154 6.40 19.70 -37.71
N ASP A 155 7.13 19.47 -36.62
CA ASP A 155 8.28 18.57 -36.58
C ASP A 155 7.96 17.24 -35.88
N VAL A 156 6.81 17.16 -35.18
CA VAL A 156 6.40 15.98 -34.42
C VAL A 156 6.17 14.74 -35.30
N GLY A 157 5.74 14.93 -36.55
CA GLY A 157 5.36 13.83 -37.44
C GLY A 157 6.49 12.85 -37.80
N GLN A 158 7.75 13.22 -37.54
CA GLN A 158 8.92 12.38 -37.77
C GLN A 158 9.55 11.84 -36.46
N LEU A 159 8.98 12.21 -35.31
CA LEU A 159 9.48 11.78 -34.01
C LEU A 159 8.87 10.43 -33.62
N SER A 160 9.71 9.56 -33.07
CA SER A 160 9.30 8.27 -32.55
C SER A 160 10.09 7.96 -31.28
N VAL A 161 9.42 7.36 -30.29
CA VAL A 161 10.07 6.96 -29.05
C VAL A 161 11.20 5.99 -29.37
N GLY A 162 12.37 6.26 -28.80
CA GLY A 162 13.59 5.48 -28.96
C GLY A 162 14.63 6.07 -29.91
N LEU A 163 14.32 7.17 -30.60
CA LEU A 163 15.30 7.85 -31.44
C LEU A 163 16.50 8.37 -30.62
N PRO A 164 17.73 8.29 -31.17
CA PRO A 164 18.90 8.85 -30.53
C PRO A 164 18.87 10.38 -30.62
N VAL A 165 19.18 11.02 -29.49
CA VAL A 165 19.17 12.48 -29.33
C VAL A 165 20.57 12.94 -28.92
N SER A 166 21.07 13.98 -29.57
CA SER A 166 22.28 14.67 -29.14
C SER A 166 21.88 15.91 -28.33
N VAL A 167 22.40 16.02 -27.12
CA VAL A 167 22.09 17.08 -26.16
C VAL A 167 23.30 17.99 -26.03
N LYS A 168 23.09 19.29 -26.22
CA LYS A 168 24.05 20.35 -25.95
C LYS A 168 23.62 21.06 -24.67
N VAL A 169 24.51 21.12 -23.68
CA VAL A 169 24.25 21.82 -22.42
C VAL A 169 24.85 23.20 -22.52
N ASP A 170 24.04 24.25 -22.49
CA ASP A 170 24.49 25.62 -22.78
C ASP A 170 25.51 26.12 -21.74
N ALA A 171 25.46 25.58 -20.52
CA ALA A 171 26.39 25.90 -19.43
C ALA A 171 27.82 25.35 -19.64
N PHE A 172 28.04 24.47 -20.62
CA PHE A 172 29.35 23.89 -20.93
C PHE A 172 29.71 24.18 -22.40
N ASP A 173 30.96 24.57 -22.66
CA ASP A 173 31.42 24.79 -24.03
C ASP A 173 31.41 23.45 -24.81
N TYR A 174 30.49 23.32 -25.76
CA TYR A 174 30.33 22.13 -26.59
C TYR A 174 31.56 21.85 -27.47
N SER A 175 32.41 22.84 -27.73
CA SER A 175 33.66 22.65 -28.48
C SER A 175 34.70 21.90 -27.65
N VAL A 176 34.63 22.02 -26.32
CA VAL A 176 35.57 21.41 -25.37
C VAL A 176 35.03 20.11 -24.81
N TYR A 177 33.74 20.09 -24.43
CA TYR A 177 33.10 18.97 -23.75
C TYR A 177 32.23 18.10 -24.66
N GLY A 178 31.98 18.53 -25.91
CA GLY A 178 31.18 17.79 -26.89
C GLY A 178 29.68 17.77 -26.57
N MET A 179 28.98 16.81 -27.18
CA MET A 179 27.53 16.60 -27.00
C MET A 179 27.27 15.35 -26.18
N LEU A 180 26.23 15.40 -25.35
CA LEU A 180 25.78 14.25 -24.57
C LEU A 180 24.81 13.41 -25.41
N SER A 181 24.94 12.09 -25.34
CA SER A 181 24.05 11.17 -26.04
C SER A 181 22.89 10.78 -25.14
N GLY A 182 21.67 11.01 -25.60
CA GLY A 182 20.43 10.64 -24.93
C GLY A 182 19.48 9.86 -25.85
N LYS A 183 18.36 9.44 -25.28
CA LYS A 183 17.31 8.70 -26.01
C LYS A 183 15.96 9.35 -25.76
N LEU A 184 15.18 9.53 -26.83
CA LEU A 184 13.81 10.02 -26.73
C LEU A 184 12.94 8.96 -26.04
N VAL A 185 12.40 9.24 -24.87
CA VAL A 185 11.61 8.27 -24.08
C VAL A 185 10.13 8.58 -24.04
N TYR A 186 9.75 9.84 -24.30
CA TYR A 186 8.36 10.27 -24.25
C TYR A 186 8.09 11.41 -25.23
N ILE A 187 6.91 11.39 -25.81
CA ILE A 187 6.34 12.45 -26.66
C ILE A 187 4.91 12.68 -26.16
N SER A 188 4.51 13.94 -25.95
CA SER A 188 3.15 14.25 -25.54
C SER A 188 2.16 13.83 -26.62
N PRO A 189 1.00 13.26 -26.25
CA PRO A 189 -0.01 12.83 -27.23
C PRO A 189 -0.71 14.03 -27.89
N ASP A 190 -0.68 15.20 -27.25
CA ASP A 190 -1.29 16.44 -27.74
C ASP A 190 -0.34 17.63 -27.56
N THR A 191 -0.67 18.71 -28.24
CA THR A 191 -0.06 20.03 -28.11
C THR A 191 -0.39 20.68 -26.77
N LEU A 192 0.60 21.39 -26.24
CA LEU A 192 0.47 22.24 -25.06
C LEU A 192 0.65 23.70 -25.51
N SER A 193 -0.13 24.59 -24.90
CA SER A 193 -0.05 26.03 -25.17
C SER A 193 0.45 26.74 -23.92
N GLU A 194 1.50 27.55 -24.08
CA GLU A 194 2.02 28.39 -23.00
C GLU A 194 1.99 29.85 -23.45
N GLN A 195 1.57 30.73 -22.54
CA GLN A 195 1.57 32.16 -22.79
C GLN A 195 2.95 32.71 -22.47
N SER A 196 3.67 33.11 -23.51
CA SER A 196 4.96 33.77 -23.34
C SER A 196 4.76 35.10 -22.61
N GLN A 197 5.81 35.60 -21.94
CA GLN A 197 5.82 36.91 -21.25
C GLN A 197 5.40 38.06 -22.17
N ASN A 198 5.49 37.86 -23.50
CA ASN A 198 5.11 38.82 -24.53
C ASN A 198 3.64 38.69 -24.99
N GLY A 199 2.82 37.90 -24.30
CA GLY A 199 1.39 37.71 -24.60
C GLY A 199 1.09 36.79 -25.79
N GLN A 200 2.10 36.28 -26.49
CA GLN A 200 1.94 35.31 -27.58
C GLN A 200 1.76 33.89 -27.03
N THR A 201 0.74 33.18 -27.52
CA THR A 201 0.53 31.76 -27.24
C THR A 201 1.46 30.93 -28.12
N GLN A 202 2.42 30.22 -27.51
CA GLN A 202 3.26 29.26 -28.21
C GLN A 202 2.70 27.86 -28.02
N THR A 203 2.34 27.20 -29.12
CA THR A 203 1.87 25.82 -29.14
C THR A 203 3.04 24.87 -29.44
N PHE A 204 3.26 23.88 -28.59
CA PHE A 204 4.38 22.93 -28.71
C PHE A 204 4.00 21.52 -28.28
N TYR A 205 4.71 20.53 -28.78
CA TYR A 205 4.73 19.18 -28.20
C TYR A 205 5.82 19.10 -27.14
N ARG A 206 5.51 18.42 -26.04
CA ARG A 206 6.49 18.16 -24.99
C ARG A 206 7.15 16.82 -25.22
N VAL A 207 8.48 16.81 -25.27
CA VAL A 207 9.26 15.58 -25.36
C VAL A 207 10.16 15.42 -24.14
N LYS A 208 10.39 14.17 -23.73
CA LYS A 208 11.38 13.84 -22.69
C LYS A 208 12.48 12.98 -23.26
N VAL A 209 13.72 13.37 -22.96
CA VAL A 209 14.94 12.69 -23.37
C VAL A 209 15.63 12.18 -22.12
N GLN A 210 15.81 10.87 -22.02
CA GLN A 210 16.59 10.27 -20.95
C GLN A 210 18.07 10.38 -21.32
N LEU A 211 18.86 10.92 -20.39
CA LEU A 211 20.28 11.05 -20.55
C LEU A 211 21.00 10.07 -19.62
N PRO A 212 21.59 8.97 -20.15
CA PRO A 212 22.34 8.03 -19.35
C PRO A 212 23.58 8.70 -18.73
N ARG A 213 23.85 8.41 -17.45
CA ARG A 213 25.03 8.90 -16.73
C ARG A 213 26.35 8.52 -17.39
N GLN A 214 26.40 7.32 -17.98
CA GLN A 214 27.58 6.86 -18.68
C GLN A 214 27.57 7.38 -20.12
N GLN A 215 28.59 8.17 -20.46
CA GLN A 215 28.82 8.70 -21.81
C GLN A 215 30.03 8.01 -22.44
N PRO A 216 29.88 6.77 -22.96
CA PRO A 216 31.01 6.00 -23.49
C PRO A 216 31.63 6.62 -24.75
N GLN A 217 30.88 7.47 -25.47
CA GLN A 217 31.32 8.07 -26.73
C GLN A 217 32.22 9.30 -26.55
N ASN A 218 32.30 9.89 -25.36
CA ASN A 218 33.14 11.05 -25.12
C ASN A 218 33.66 11.10 -23.67
N PRO A 219 34.94 10.78 -23.41
CA PRO A 219 35.49 10.71 -22.06
C PRO A 219 35.47 12.06 -21.34
N LYS A 220 35.60 13.18 -22.05
CA LYS A 220 35.49 14.53 -21.44
C LYS A 220 34.05 14.92 -21.08
N ALA A 221 33.07 14.24 -21.66
CA ALA A 221 31.67 14.46 -21.33
C ALA A 221 31.24 13.75 -20.03
N GLN A 222 32.09 12.88 -19.48
CA GLN A 222 31.86 12.24 -18.18
C GLN A 222 31.98 13.21 -17.01
N ASP A 223 32.70 14.32 -17.20
CA ASP A 223 32.85 15.38 -16.19
C ASP A 223 31.64 16.34 -16.15
N ILE A 224 30.70 16.22 -17.11
CA ILE A 224 29.50 17.06 -17.15
C ILE A 224 28.45 16.54 -16.16
N VAL A 225 28.29 17.23 -15.05
CA VAL A 225 27.19 16.99 -14.09
C VAL A 225 26.02 17.90 -14.44
N VAL A 226 25.02 17.35 -15.12
CA VAL A 226 23.77 18.07 -15.45
C VAL A 226 22.94 18.26 -14.18
N ARG A 227 22.60 19.51 -13.87
CA ARG A 227 21.75 19.86 -12.71
C ARG A 227 20.38 20.37 -13.17
N PRO A 228 19.31 20.15 -12.38
CA PRO A 228 18.00 20.73 -12.67
C PRO A 228 18.08 22.26 -12.83
N GLY A 229 17.44 22.79 -13.87
CA GLY A 229 17.41 24.22 -14.18
C GLY A 229 18.43 24.69 -15.22
N MET A 230 19.35 23.83 -15.67
CA MET A 230 20.21 24.13 -16.81
C MET A 230 19.41 24.19 -18.11
N THR A 231 19.74 25.13 -19.00
CA THR A 231 19.20 25.17 -20.36
C THR A 231 19.99 24.25 -21.28
N VAL A 232 19.27 23.58 -22.18
CA VAL A 232 19.84 22.62 -23.10
C VAL A 232 19.17 22.75 -24.46
N SER A 233 19.95 22.53 -25.51
CA SER A 233 19.47 22.42 -26.88
C SER A 233 19.58 20.95 -27.32
N ILE A 234 18.52 20.42 -27.94
CA ILE A 234 18.47 19.02 -28.37
C ILE A 234 18.38 18.88 -29.88
N ASP A 235 19.18 17.97 -30.44
CA ASP A 235 19.15 17.58 -31.84
C ASP A 235 18.67 16.12 -31.94
N ILE A 236 17.45 15.92 -32.45
CA ILE A 236 16.85 14.59 -32.58
C ILE A 236 17.13 14.03 -33.98
N ARG A 237 17.72 12.83 -34.05
CA ARG A 237 18.03 12.18 -35.33
C ARG A 237 16.81 11.41 -35.84
N THR A 238 16.03 12.03 -36.74
CA THR A 238 14.78 11.45 -37.29
C THR A 238 14.96 10.50 -38.48
N GLY A 239 16.20 10.33 -38.98
CA GLY A 239 16.53 9.36 -40.01
C GLY A 239 17.89 9.64 -40.67
N THR A 240 18.43 8.66 -41.38
CA THR A 240 19.63 8.82 -42.20
C THR A 240 19.21 8.95 -43.66
N ARG A 241 19.66 10.00 -44.33
CA ARG A 241 19.49 10.16 -45.79
C ARG A 241 20.85 10.06 -46.44
N SER A 242 20.95 9.28 -47.51
CA SER A 242 22.15 9.28 -48.35
C SER A 242 22.17 10.53 -49.24
N VAL A 243 23.36 11.00 -49.58
CA VAL A 243 23.55 12.15 -50.49
C VAL A 243 22.85 11.89 -51.84
N LEU A 244 22.95 10.66 -52.34
CA LEU A 244 22.29 10.22 -53.57
C LEU A 244 20.76 10.39 -53.48
N GLN A 245 20.15 10.05 -52.35
CA GLN A 245 18.71 10.18 -52.12
C GLN A 245 18.25 11.64 -52.05
N TYR A 246 19.10 12.55 -51.55
CA TYR A 246 18.79 13.98 -51.54
C TYR A 246 18.79 14.58 -52.96
N ILE A 247 19.77 14.22 -53.78
CA ILE A 247 19.91 14.68 -55.17
C ILE A 247 18.80 14.12 -56.06
N ALA A 248 18.42 12.85 -55.87
CA ALA A 248 17.40 12.21 -56.71
C ALA A 248 15.95 12.60 -56.37
N LYS A 249 15.70 13.16 -55.17
CA LYS A 249 14.36 13.54 -54.70
C LYS A 249 13.58 14.49 -55.63
N PRO A 250 14.15 15.60 -56.16
CA PRO A 250 13.43 16.48 -57.07
C PRO A 250 13.03 15.79 -58.38
N VAL A 251 13.88 14.88 -58.90
CA VAL A 251 13.58 14.12 -60.13
C VAL A 251 12.37 13.22 -59.91
N PHE A 252 12.36 12.42 -58.84
CA PHE A 252 11.23 11.54 -58.54
C PHE A 252 9.93 12.29 -58.17
N LYS A 253 10.04 13.44 -57.50
CA LYS A 253 8.86 14.26 -57.16
C LYS A 253 8.25 14.92 -58.41
N ALA A 254 9.06 15.31 -59.39
CA ALA A 254 8.59 15.87 -60.66
C ALA A 254 7.85 14.84 -61.52
N PHE A 255 8.30 13.58 -61.54
CA PHE A 255 7.61 12.51 -62.28
C PHE A 255 6.36 11.97 -61.57
N GLY A 256 6.32 11.96 -60.23
CA GLY A 256 5.17 11.46 -59.46
C GLY A 256 3.98 12.43 -59.37
N GLY A 257 4.20 13.74 -59.51
CA GLY A 257 3.14 14.76 -59.43
C GLY A 257 2.34 14.99 -60.71
N ALA A 258 2.80 14.46 -61.85
CA ALA A 258 2.19 14.74 -63.16
C ALA A 258 0.94 13.88 -63.46
N LEU A 259 0.52 12.99 -62.57
CA LEU A 259 -0.60 12.05 -62.79
C LEU A 259 -1.71 12.14 -61.72
N ILE A 260 -1.69 13.16 -60.87
CA ILE A 260 -2.75 13.40 -59.88
C ILE A 260 -3.20 14.85 -59.98
N GLU A 261 -4.32 15.06 -60.65
CA GLU A 261 -5.12 16.29 -60.59
C GLU A 261 -5.89 16.35 -59.25
N ARG A 262 -6.22 17.56 -58.80
CA ARG A 262 -6.86 17.84 -57.51
C ARG A 262 -8.34 17.48 -57.48
#